data_AF-A0A3D3XDN0-F1
#
_entry.id   AF-A0A3D3XDN0-F1
#
_cell.length_a   1.000
_cell.length_b   1.000
_cell.length_c   1.000
_cell.angle_alpha   90.00
_cell.angle_beta   90.00
_cell.angle_gamma   90.00
#
_symmetry.space_group_name_H-M   'P 1'
#
loop_
_entity.id
_entity.type
_entity.pdbx_description
1 polymer ?
#
loop_
_entity_poly.entity_id
_entity_poly.type
_entity_poly.pdbx_seq_one_letter_code
_entity_poly.pdbx_strand_id
1 'polypeptide(L)'
;LSNGRFVFVDTGFIAEVGRKMRVGLFNFFAGLSKNDYGACAKSLNSMSDVEIQGEQFRKFTKAFEDLYQNFTGATVSQISLTQQMMKTIKLGIHSGMTFERGIFSIIRSLMYLDGMVLRCNPDAILLNDMGQFVGEFKKHL
;
A
#
# COMPACT_ATOMS: atom_id res chain seq x y z
N LEU A 1 -23.47 -9.48 13.34
CA LEU A 1 -22.60 -10.67 13.51
C LEU A 1 -23.50 -11.86 13.82
N SER A 2 -23.63 -12.82 12.90
CA SER A 2 -24.32 -14.09 13.16
C SER A 2 -23.27 -15.21 13.17
N ASN A 3 -22.98 -15.73 14.36
CA ASN A 3 -22.03 -16.82 14.62
C ASN A 3 -20.56 -16.49 14.29
N GLY A 4 -20.08 -15.29 14.62
CA GLY A 4 -18.65 -14.92 14.42
C GLY A 4 -18.21 -14.78 12.95
N ARG A 5 -19.15 -14.80 12.00
CA ARG A 5 -18.88 -14.63 10.57
C ARG A 5 -19.08 -13.18 10.15
N PHE A 6 -18.18 -12.70 9.29
CA PHE A 6 -18.39 -11.48 8.51
C PHE A 6 -19.27 -11.81 7.30
N VAL A 7 -20.33 -11.03 7.09
CA VAL A 7 -21.21 -11.13 5.93
C VAL A 7 -21.12 -9.81 5.18
N PHE A 8 -20.62 -9.85 3.95
CA PHE A 8 -20.57 -8.70 3.06
C PHE A 8 -21.90 -8.60 2.33
N VAL A 9 -22.71 -7.59 2.70
CA VAL A 9 -24.06 -7.40 2.16
C VAL A 9 -24.13 -6.35 1.06
N ASP A 10 -23.13 -5.45 1.02
CA ASP A 10 -23.04 -4.38 0.03
C ASP A 10 -21.85 -4.64 -0.89
N THR A 11 -22.14 -4.71 -2.19
CA THR A 11 -21.16 -4.84 -3.27
C THR A 11 -21.31 -3.72 -4.30
N GLY A 12 -21.87 -2.57 -3.90
CA GLY A 12 -22.10 -1.41 -4.77
C GLY A 12 -20.81 -0.77 -5.29
N PHE A 13 -19.65 -1.10 -4.68
CA PHE A 13 -18.33 -0.75 -5.19
C PHE A 13 -17.45 -2.00 -5.28
N ILE A 14 -17.37 -2.58 -6.48
CA ILE A 14 -16.36 -3.56 -6.89
C ILE A 14 -15.52 -2.91 -7.97
N ALA A 15 -14.20 -3.02 -7.85
CA ALA A 15 -13.26 -2.50 -8.82
C ALA A 15 -12.30 -3.60 -9.29
N GLU A 16 -11.92 -3.52 -10.56
CA GLU A 16 -10.89 -4.37 -11.15
C GLU A 16 -9.58 -3.59 -11.27
N VAL A 17 -8.47 -4.31 -11.11
CA VAL A 17 -7.11 -3.76 -11.22
C VAL A 17 -6.26 -4.70 -12.07
N GLY A 18 -5.35 -4.12 -12.86
CA GLY A 18 -4.50 -4.88 -13.75
C GLY A 18 -3.56 -5.82 -12.98
N ARG A 19 -3.10 -6.90 -13.64
CA ARG A 19 -2.17 -7.87 -13.02
C ARG A 19 -0.87 -7.20 -12.57
N LYS A 20 -0.32 -6.27 -13.37
CA LYS A 20 0.90 -5.51 -13.06
C LYS A 20 0.75 -4.75 -11.73
N MET A 21 -0.35 -4.00 -11.61
CA MET A 21 -0.71 -3.27 -10.39
C MET A 21 -0.91 -4.20 -9.19
N ARG A 22 -1.71 -5.26 -9.36
CA ARG A 22 -1.99 -6.24 -8.29
C ARG A 22 -0.71 -6.85 -7.72
N VAL A 23 0.18 -7.34 -8.58
CA VAL A 23 1.42 -8.00 -8.17
C VAL A 23 2.38 -7.00 -7.52
N GLY A 24 2.56 -5.82 -8.12
CA GLY A 24 3.46 -4.81 -7.55
C GLY A 24 2.94 -4.24 -6.23
N LEU A 25 1.64 -4.02 -6.08
CA LEU A 25 1.05 -3.58 -4.82
C LEU A 25 1.20 -4.63 -3.71
N PHE A 26 1.02 -5.92 -4.04
CA PHE A 26 1.30 -6.99 -3.10
C PHE A 26 2.77 -6.97 -2.66
N ASN A 27 3.70 -6.92 -3.61
CA ASN A 27 5.13 -6.92 -3.30
C ASN A 27 5.54 -5.68 -2.51
N PHE A 28 4.92 -4.54 -2.79
CA PHE A 28 5.09 -3.30 -2.04
C PHE A 28 4.72 -3.49 -0.56
N PHE A 29 3.51 -4.00 -0.28
CA PHE A 29 3.08 -4.25 1.10
C PHE A 29 3.89 -5.36 1.79
N ALA A 30 4.30 -6.39 1.06
CA ALA A 30 5.18 -7.44 1.57
C ALA A 30 6.55 -6.87 1.97
N GLY A 31 7.10 -5.93 1.19
CA GLY A 31 8.30 -5.18 1.53
C GLY A 31 8.10 -4.32 2.78
N LEU A 32 7.00 -3.57 2.84
CA LEU A 32 6.68 -2.70 3.97
C LEU A 32 6.57 -3.48 5.29
N SER A 33 5.95 -4.66 5.27
CA SER A 33 5.83 -5.53 6.46
C SER A 33 7.19 -5.99 7.03
N LYS A 34 8.25 -5.89 6.23
CA LYS A 34 9.63 -6.26 6.60
C LYS A 34 10.54 -5.04 6.77
N ASN A 35 9.99 -3.83 6.67
CA ASN A 35 10.74 -2.57 6.59
C ASN A 35 11.78 -2.55 5.44
N ASP A 36 11.55 -3.31 4.36
CA ASP A 36 12.43 -3.34 3.18
C ASP A 36 12.00 -2.25 2.20
N TYR A 37 12.42 -1.01 2.49
CA TYR A 37 12.06 0.17 1.70
C TYR A 37 12.65 0.14 0.29
N GLY A 38 13.79 -0.54 0.09
CA GLY A 38 14.35 -0.77 -1.24
C GLY A 38 13.44 -1.66 -2.09
N ALA A 39 12.91 -2.75 -1.52
CA ALA A 39 11.92 -3.59 -2.20
C ALA A 39 10.61 -2.84 -2.44
N CYS A 40 10.18 -1.97 -1.52
CA CYS A 40 9.01 -1.12 -1.71
C CYS A 40 9.19 -0.17 -2.89
N ALA A 41 10.30 0.58 -2.94
CA ALA A 41 10.61 1.51 -4.02
C ALA A 41 10.66 0.80 -5.38
N LYS A 42 11.31 -0.37 -5.45
CA LYS A 42 11.32 -1.21 -6.66
C LYS A 42 9.93 -1.68 -7.05
N SER A 43 9.13 -2.13 -6.09
CA SER A 43 7.76 -2.62 -6.34
C SER A 43 6.86 -1.50 -6.87
N LEU A 44 6.94 -0.31 -6.27
CA LEU A 44 6.21 0.88 -6.71
C LEU A 44 6.56 1.26 -8.15
N ASN A 45 7.86 1.28 -8.46
CA ASN A 45 8.34 1.55 -9.81
C ASN A 45 7.83 0.47 -10.78
N SER A 46 7.96 -0.80 -10.42
CA SER A 46 7.56 -1.92 -11.28
C SER A 46 6.04 -2.05 -11.53
N MET A 47 5.19 -1.34 -10.76
CA MET A 47 3.75 -1.28 -11.04
C MET A 47 3.30 -0.04 -11.80
N SER A 48 4.22 0.91 -12.03
CA SER A 48 3.96 2.06 -12.88
C SER A 48 3.91 1.68 -14.35
N ASP A 49 3.12 2.38 -15.16
CA ASP A 49 3.09 2.21 -16.61
C ASP A 49 4.38 2.74 -17.24
N VAL A 50 4.92 3.84 -16.69
CA VAL A 50 6.23 4.40 -17.05
C VAL A 50 7.16 4.29 -15.85
N GLU A 51 8.16 3.42 -15.97
CA GLU A 51 9.16 3.18 -14.93
C GLU A 51 10.30 4.18 -15.05
N ILE A 52 10.86 4.57 -13.89
CA ILE A 52 12.04 5.43 -13.81
C ILE A 52 13.29 4.57 -13.61
N GLN A 53 14.44 5.04 -14.09
CA GLN A 53 15.69 4.29 -14.05
C GLN A 53 16.89 5.17 -13.66
N GLY A 54 18.05 4.53 -13.46
CA GLY A 54 19.33 5.20 -13.23
C GLY A 54 19.30 6.19 -12.05
N GLU A 55 19.78 7.41 -12.30
CA GLU A 55 19.88 8.45 -11.27
C GLU A 55 18.51 8.87 -10.72
N GLN A 56 17.48 8.90 -11.58
CA GLN A 56 16.12 9.28 -11.18
C GLN A 56 15.55 8.26 -10.19
N PHE A 57 15.72 6.97 -10.46
CA PHE A 57 15.32 5.91 -9.53
C PHE A 57 16.09 5.98 -8.20
N ARG A 58 17.39 6.31 -8.24
CA ARG A 58 18.19 6.49 -7.01
C ARG A 58 17.68 7.67 -6.17
N LYS A 59 17.36 8.81 -6.80
CA LYS A 59 16.78 9.98 -6.11
C LYS A 59 15.42 9.64 -5.49
N PHE A 60 14.56 8.97 -6.25
CA PHE A 60 13.27 8.49 -5.77
C PHE A 60 13.40 7.55 -4.56
N THR A 61 14.30 6.57 -4.62
CA THR A 61 14.50 5.59 -3.53
C THR A 61 14.91 6.28 -2.23
N LYS A 62 15.83 7.24 -2.30
CA LYS A 62 16.22 8.03 -1.12
C LYS A 62 15.05 8.83 -0.54
N ALA A 63 14.30 9.54 -1.40
CA ALA A 63 13.14 10.31 -0.96
C ALA A 63 12.03 9.40 -0.40
N PHE A 64 11.92 8.16 -0.89
CA PHE A 64 11.00 7.16 -0.39
C PHE A 64 11.39 6.70 1.02
N GLU A 65 12.66 6.42 1.28
CA GLU A 65 13.16 6.09 2.63
C GLU A 65 12.88 7.23 3.62
N ASP A 66 13.16 8.48 3.22
CA ASP A 66 12.86 9.67 4.03
C ASP A 66 11.36 9.80 4.33
N LEU A 67 10.50 9.45 3.37
CA LEU A 67 9.04 9.47 3.53
C LEU A 67 8.56 8.42 4.56
N TYR A 68 9.26 7.30 4.69
CA TYR A 68 8.86 6.16 5.56
C TYR A 68 9.65 6.07 6.88
N GLN A 69 10.60 6.97 7.14
CA GLN A 69 11.48 6.92 8.32
C GLN A 69 10.75 6.76 9.67
N ASN A 70 9.55 7.33 9.80
CA ASN A 70 8.74 7.30 11.04
C ASN A 70 7.56 6.33 10.96
N PHE A 71 7.46 5.53 9.90
CA PHE A 71 6.30 4.67 9.66
C PHE A 71 6.37 3.35 10.43
N THR A 72 7.58 2.83 10.68
CA THR A 72 7.78 1.60 11.43
C THR A 72 7.29 1.77 12.87
N GLY A 73 6.38 0.88 13.31
CA GLY A 73 5.86 0.86 14.68
C GLY A 73 4.82 1.93 14.98
N ALA A 74 4.48 2.79 14.02
CA ALA A 74 3.42 3.78 14.20
C ALA A 74 2.04 3.09 14.23
N THR A 75 1.18 3.57 15.12
CA THR A 75 -0.24 3.16 15.16
C THR A 75 -1.04 3.87 14.08
N VAL A 76 -2.23 3.34 13.77
CA VAL A 76 -3.17 4.00 12.84
C VAL A 76 -3.57 5.39 13.30
N SER A 77 -3.69 5.60 14.62
CA SER A 77 -3.98 6.92 15.20
C SER A 77 -2.84 7.94 15.03
N GLN A 78 -1.59 7.48 14.89
CA GLN A 78 -0.43 8.33 14.69
C GLN A 78 -0.19 8.64 13.20
N ILE A 79 -0.28 7.63 12.34
CA ILE A 79 -0.08 7.79 10.90
C ILE A 79 -1.16 7.04 10.12
N SER A 80 -1.95 7.79 9.36
CA SER A 80 -2.91 7.24 8.41
C SER A 80 -2.20 6.58 7.24
N LEU A 81 -2.50 5.29 7.01
CA LEU A 81 -1.99 4.56 5.86
C LEU A 81 -2.44 5.22 4.55
N THR A 82 -3.66 5.74 4.50
CA THR A 82 -4.20 6.44 3.32
C THR A 82 -3.37 7.66 2.96
N GLN A 83 -3.04 8.50 3.95
CA GLN A 83 -2.21 9.68 3.74
C GLN A 83 -0.81 9.29 3.28
N GLN A 84 -0.24 8.24 3.87
CA GLN A 84 1.08 7.73 3.50
C GLN A 84 1.10 7.21 2.06
N MET A 85 0.07 6.45 1.65
CA MET A 85 -0.09 5.97 0.29
C MET A 85 -0.26 7.13 -0.70
N MET A 86 -1.05 8.15 -0.36
CA MET A 86 -1.19 9.35 -1.20
C MET A 86 0.14 10.09 -1.39
N LYS A 87 0.93 10.26 -0.32
CA LYS A 87 2.28 10.85 -0.41
C LYS A 87 3.20 9.99 -1.28
N THR A 88 3.09 8.67 -1.18
CA THR A 88 3.87 7.71 -1.96
C THR A 88 3.58 7.81 -3.45
N ILE A 89 2.29 7.84 -3.83
CA ILE A 89 1.89 7.98 -5.24
C ILE A 89 2.30 9.35 -5.78
N LYS A 90 2.12 10.42 -5.01
CA LYS A 90 2.59 11.77 -5.38
C LYS A 90 4.09 11.80 -5.63
N LEU A 91 4.88 11.17 -4.75
CA LEU A 91 6.32 11.07 -4.90
C LEU A 91 6.70 10.32 -6.18
N GLY A 92 6.04 9.19 -6.47
CA GLY A 92 6.25 8.45 -7.72
C GLY A 92 5.96 9.30 -8.95
N ILE A 93 4.81 9.98 -8.98
CA ILE A 93 4.40 10.85 -10.11
C ILE A 93 5.39 11.99 -10.30
N HIS A 94 5.76 12.70 -9.23
CA HIS A 94 6.74 13.79 -9.31
C HIS A 94 8.14 13.30 -9.72
N SER A 95 8.43 12.02 -9.48
CA SER A 95 9.67 11.39 -9.91
C SER A 95 9.63 10.92 -11.36
N GLY A 96 8.50 11.00 -12.07
CA GLY A 96 8.36 10.62 -13.48
C GLY A 96 7.59 9.32 -13.74
N MET A 97 7.01 8.71 -12.71
CA MET A 97 6.15 7.53 -12.88
C MET A 97 4.75 7.91 -13.35
N THR A 98 4.11 7.01 -14.09
CA THR A 98 2.66 7.08 -14.37
C THR A 98 1.99 5.80 -13.89
N PHE A 99 0.74 5.88 -13.44
CA PHE A 99 0.02 4.72 -12.91
C PHE A 99 -1.32 4.54 -13.62
N GLU A 100 -1.76 3.30 -13.76
CA GLU A 100 -3.10 3.00 -14.28
C GLU A 100 -4.19 3.60 -13.38
N ARG A 101 -5.37 3.87 -13.97
CA ARG A 101 -6.52 4.42 -13.23
C ARG A 101 -6.96 3.56 -12.04
N GLY A 102 -6.68 2.25 -12.07
CA GLY A 102 -6.98 1.31 -11.00
C GLY A 102 -6.41 1.71 -9.63
N ILE A 103 -5.33 2.51 -9.61
CA ILE A 103 -4.71 2.97 -8.37
C ILE A 103 -5.64 3.85 -7.52
N PHE A 104 -6.54 4.60 -8.15
CA PHE A 104 -7.51 5.44 -7.42
C PHE A 104 -8.56 4.59 -6.69
N SER A 105 -8.96 3.46 -7.28
CA SER A 105 -9.85 2.49 -6.65
C SER A 105 -9.17 1.85 -5.43
N ILE A 106 -7.88 1.52 -5.54
CA ILE A 106 -7.07 0.99 -4.42
C ILE A 106 -6.99 2.01 -3.28
N ILE A 107 -6.60 3.25 -3.59
CA ILE A 107 -6.51 4.33 -2.58
C ILE A 107 -7.86 4.54 -1.88
N ARG A 108 -8.96 4.54 -2.64
CA ARG A 108 -10.30 4.67 -2.09
C ARG A 108 -10.64 3.52 -1.14
N SER A 109 -10.35 2.28 -1.53
CA SER A 109 -10.58 1.12 -0.65
C SER A 109 -9.75 1.22 0.63
N LEU A 110 -8.48 1.60 0.53
CA LEU A 110 -7.61 1.83 1.69
C LEU A 110 -8.17 2.93 2.60
N MET A 111 -8.68 4.02 2.03
CA MET A 111 -9.31 5.10 2.81
C MET A 111 -10.48 4.64 3.66
N TYR A 112 -11.35 3.77 3.13
CA TYR A 112 -12.46 3.21 3.92
C TYR A 112 -11.96 2.26 5.01
N LEU A 113 -11.00 1.40 4.69
CA LEU A 113 -10.42 0.45 5.64
C LEU A 113 -9.68 1.17 6.79
N ASP A 114 -8.87 2.18 6.45
CA ASP A 114 -8.13 3.02 7.40
C ASP A 114 -9.11 3.73 8.36
N GLY A 115 -10.21 4.27 7.83
CA GLY A 115 -11.28 4.86 8.64
C GLY A 115 -12.03 3.87 9.53
N MET A 116 -12.16 2.61 9.11
CA MET A 116 -12.74 1.54 9.94
C MET A 116 -11.80 1.17 11.09
N VAL A 117 -10.50 0.96 10.81
CA VAL A 117 -9.51 0.61 11.84
C VAL A 117 -9.37 1.74 12.85
N LEU A 118 -9.35 2.99 12.41
CA LEU A 118 -9.29 4.14 13.31
C LEU A 118 -10.44 4.16 14.33
N ARG A 119 -11.64 3.70 13.96
CA ARG A 119 -12.80 3.64 14.86
C ARG A 119 -12.82 2.39 15.74
N CYS A 120 -12.26 1.28 15.28
CA CYS A 120 -12.41 -0.01 15.95
C CYS A 120 -11.17 -0.41 16.76
N ASN A 121 -9.96 -0.07 16.30
CA ASN A 121 -8.69 -0.38 16.93
C ASN A 121 -7.62 0.66 16.53
N PRO A 122 -7.69 1.89 17.06
CA PRO A 122 -6.77 2.98 16.70
C PRO A 122 -5.30 2.70 17.02
N ASP A 123 -5.04 1.81 17.97
CA ASP A 123 -3.69 1.45 18.43
C ASP A 123 -3.07 0.29 17.63
N ALA A 124 -3.77 -0.21 16.61
CA ALA A 124 -3.25 -1.24 15.72
C ALA A 124 -1.99 -0.75 14.99
N ILE A 125 -1.00 -1.64 14.85
CA ILE A 125 0.19 -1.42 14.02
C ILE A 125 0.00 -2.24 12.74
N LEU A 126 -0.54 -1.60 11.69
CA LEU A 126 -0.98 -2.28 10.46
C LEU A 126 0.10 -3.17 9.83
N LEU A 127 1.36 -2.72 9.82
CA LEU A 127 2.46 -3.48 9.20
C LEU A 127 2.69 -4.84 9.87
N ASN A 128 2.52 -4.92 11.19
CA ASN A 128 2.69 -6.16 11.94
C ASN A 128 1.57 -7.14 11.60
N ASP A 129 0.34 -6.65 11.51
CA ASP A 129 -0.83 -7.47 11.17
C ASP A 129 -0.72 -7.99 9.73
N MET A 130 -0.34 -7.13 8.78
CA MET A 130 -0.20 -7.51 7.38
C MET A 130 0.85 -8.61 7.15
N GLY A 131 1.98 -8.53 7.86
CA GLY A 131 3.09 -9.49 7.71
C GLY A 131 2.67 -10.95 7.91
N GLN A 132 1.68 -11.19 8.78
CA GLN A 132 1.18 -12.53 9.10
C GLN A 132 0.49 -13.20 7.90
N PHE A 133 -0.09 -12.42 7.00
CA PHE A 133 -0.87 -12.94 5.86
C PHE A 133 -0.09 -12.96 4.53
N VAL A 134 1.09 -12.32 4.46
CA VAL A 134 1.91 -12.24 3.23
C VAL A 134 2.19 -13.64 2.66
N GLY A 135 2.53 -14.61 3.51
CA GLY A 135 2.85 -15.98 3.08
C GLY A 135 1.64 -16.72 2.49
N GLU A 136 0.45 -16.46 3.00
CA GLU A 136 -0.79 -17.05 2.50
C GLU A 136 -1.17 -16.45 1.14
N PHE A 137 -1.26 -15.13 1.05
CA PHE A 137 -1.63 -14.42 -0.18
C PHE A 137 -0.64 -14.64 -1.33
N LYS A 138 0.65 -14.85 -1.04
CA LYS A 138 1.66 -15.14 -2.07
C LYS A 138 1.33 -16.38 -2.91
N LYS A 139 0.57 -17.34 -2.36
CA LYS A 139 0.14 -18.55 -3.08
C LYS A 139 -0.91 -18.27 -4.17
N HIS A 140 -1.53 -17.09 -4.15
CA HIS A 140 -2.67 -16.71 -4.98
C HIS A 140 -2.38 -15.55 -5.96
N LEU A 141 -1.11 -15.17 -6.16
CA LEU A 141 -0.69 -14.09 -7.07
C LEU A 141 -0.76 -14.47 -8.56
#